data_AF-A0A2U2CH48-F1
#
_entry.id   AF-A0A2U2CH48-F1
#
_cell.length_a   1.000
_cell.length_b   1.000
_cell.length_c   1.000
_cell.angle_alpha   90.00
_cell.angle_beta   90.00
_cell.angle_gamma   90.00
#
_symmetry.space_group_name_H-M   'P 1'
#
loop_
_entity.id
_entity.type
_entity.pdbx_description
1 polymer ?
#
loop_
_entity_poly.entity_id
_entity_poly.type
_entity_poly.pdbx_seq_one_letter_code
_entity_poly.pdbx_strand_id
1 'polypeptide(L)'
;MPFSGCPGSAQCELQKRRNAMQKYAKRDHKRAARMLGYSLTLGTVEGWEAASEIWRLRLTATERAALSWAALRSLDPDQATMVAETVLGGAGAPLPPLMDPMTDARWWVEHASSAEIESYLLAILKRVNPCVLDIRARKTLFWTLWVSFCSRDQRAFLARAKGKWEVFPGSGVEG
;
A
#
# COMPACT_ATOMS: atom_id res chain seq x y z
N MET A 1 25.62 36.83 -68.78
CA MET A 1 25.76 37.24 -67.36
C MET A 1 25.34 36.05 -66.50
N PRO A 2 26.21 35.52 -65.62
CA PRO A 2 25.84 34.39 -64.77
C PRO A 2 25.22 34.92 -63.47
N PHE A 3 24.05 34.39 -63.12
CA PHE A 3 23.45 34.59 -61.79
C PHE A 3 24.10 33.62 -60.80
N SER A 4 24.90 34.18 -59.90
CA SER A 4 25.50 33.48 -58.76
C SER A 4 24.42 33.19 -57.71
N GLY A 5 23.92 31.96 -57.66
CA GLY A 5 23.07 31.48 -56.58
C GLY A 5 23.90 31.25 -55.31
N CYS A 6 23.60 31.99 -54.25
CA CYS A 6 24.18 31.77 -52.91
C CYS A 6 23.71 30.41 -52.35
N PRO A 7 24.61 29.48 -51.97
CA PRO A 7 24.25 28.30 -51.20
C PRO A 7 24.54 28.57 -49.72
N GLY A 8 23.52 28.96 -48.94
CA GLY A 8 23.73 29.21 -47.51
C GLY A 8 22.50 29.15 -46.61
N SER A 9 21.28 29.22 -47.16
CA SER A 9 20.06 29.29 -46.33
C SER A 9 19.46 27.92 -45.96
N ALA A 10 19.85 26.83 -46.62
CA ALA A 10 19.20 25.52 -46.41
C ALA A 10 19.70 24.73 -45.19
N GLN A 11 20.81 25.13 -44.55
CA GLN A 11 21.38 24.40 -43.39
C GLN A 11 20.86 24.91 -42.03
N CYS A 12 20.04 25.96 -42.00
CA CYS A 12 19.62 26.64 -40.76
C CYS A 12 18.16 26.37 -40.33
N GLU A 13 17.42 25.48 -41.00
CA GLU A 13 15.97 25.34 -40.78
C GLU A 13 15.46 23.93 -40.42
N LEU A 14 16.31 23.09 -39.84
CA LEU A 14 15.86 21.91 -39.10
C LEU A 14 16.64 21.75 -37.80
N GLN A 15 16.81 22.84 -37.06
CA GLN A 15 17.19 22.75 -35.66
C GLN A 15 15.99 22.18 -34.89
N LYS A 16 15.80 20.85 -34.97
CA LYS A 16 14.76 20.07 -34.28
C LYS A 16 14.67 20.61 -32.85
N ARG A 17 13.56 21.28 -32.52
CA ARG A 17 13.29 21.77 -31.18
C ARG A 17 13.41 20.58 -30.24
N ARG A 18 14.53 20.50 -29.50
CA ARG A 18 14.76 19.44 -28.51
C ARG A 18 13.62 19.50 -27.52
N ASN A 19 12.85 18.41 -27.40
CA ASN A 19 11.77 18.36 -26.43
C ASN A 19 12.34 18.45 -25.00
N ALA A 20 11.51 18.87 -24.04
CA ALA A 20 11.93 19.08 -22.66
C ALA A 20 12.65 17.84 -22.09
N MET A 21 12.19 16.65 -22.45
CA MET A 21 12.80 15.39 -22.04
C MET A 21 14.24 15.23 -22.55
N GLN A 22 14.50 15.55 -23.82
CA GLN A 22 15.86 15.53 -24.38
C GLN A 22 16.77 16.55 -23.70
N LYS A 23 16.25 17.73 -23.36
CA LYS A 23 17.02 18.85 -22.79
C LYS A 23 17.31 18.70 -21.29
N TYR A 24 16.36 18.22 -20.49
CA TYR A 24 16.43 18.29 -19.03
C TYR A 24 16.58 16.93 -18.34
N ALA A 25 16.17 15.83 -18.96
CA ALA A 25 16.13 14.57 -18.24
C ALA A 25 17.46 13.84 -18.17
N LYS A 26 17.70 13.23 -17.00
CA LYS A 26 18.87 12.38 -16.75
C LYS A 26 18.85 11.14 -17.64
N ARG A 27 20.03 10.55 -17.87
CA ARG A 27 20.16 9.35 -18.70
C ARG A 27 19.32 8.19 -18.16
N ASP A 28 19.30 8.00 -16.85
CA ASP A 28 18.53 6.94 -16.21
C ASP A 28 17.02 7.15 -16.35
N HIS A 29 16.54 8.39 -16.21
CA HIS A 29 15.14 8.74 -16.47
C HIS A 29 14.73 8.46 -17.92
N LYS A 30 15.58 8.79 -18.90
CA LYS A 30 15.33 8.48 -20.31
C LYS A 30 15.24 6.97 -20.57
N ARG A 31 16.06 6.16 -19.89
CA ARG A 31 16.04 4.70 -20.01
C ARG A 31 14.78 4.11 -19.36
N ALA A 32 14.42 4.56 -18.16
CA ALA A 32 13.21 4.14 -17.47
C ALA A 32 11.94 4.47 -18.28
N ALA A 33 11.85 5.69 -18.82
CA ALA A 33 10.74 6.10 -19.68
C ALA A 33 10.67 5.31 -21.00
N ARG A 34 11.83 4.96 -21.57
CA ARG A 34 11.87 4.12 -22.77
C ARG A 34 11.38 2.70 -22.49
N MET A 35 11.74 2.11 -21.35
CA MET A 35 11.24 0.79 -20.96
C MET A 35 9.73 0.77 -20.76
N LEU A 36 9.14 1.84 -20.21
CA LEU A 36 7.69 1.99 -20.17
C LEU A 36 7.08 1.97 -21.58
N GLY A 37 7.70 2.67 -22.54
CA GLY A 37 7.27 2.62 -23.94
C GLY A 37 7.33 1.22 -24.54
N TYR A 38 8.40 0.45 -24.25
CA TYR A 38 8.51 -0.93 -24.71
C TYR A 38 7.50 -1.86 -24.05
N SER A 39 7.28 -1.78 -22.73
CA SER A 39 6.30 -2.61 -22.04
C SER A 39 4.88 -2.35 -22.55
N LEU A 40 4.51 -1.09 -22.78
CA LEU A 40 3.25 -0.70 -23.41
C LEU A 40 3.11 -1.25 -24.84
N THR A 41 4.20 -1.23 -25.62
CA THR A 41 4.18 -1.71 -27.02
C THR A 41 4.03 -3.23 -27.09
N LEU A 42 4.69 -3.96 -26.19
CA LEU A 42 4.63 -5.42 -26.14
C LEU A 42 3.31 -5.91 -25.53
N GLY A 43 2.80 -5.21 -24.51
CA GLY A 43 1.52 -5.57 -23.87
C GLY A 43 1.53 -6.91 -23.12
N THR A 44 2.71 -7.49 -22.86
CA THR A 44 2.85 -8.77 -22.15
C THR A 44 3.27 -8.59 -20.70
N VAL A 45 2.96 -9.58 -19.86
CA VAL A 45 3.32 -9.57 -18.43
C VAL A 45 4.84 -9.52 -18.25
N GLU A 46 5.59 -10.30 -19.03
CA GLU A 46 7.05 -10.36 -18.98
C GLU A 46 7.68 -9.02 -19.36
N GLY A 47 7.06 -8.27 -20.28
CA GLY A 47 7.48 -6.93 -20.65
C GLY A 47 7.37 -5.94 -19.48
N TRP A 48 6.30 -6.06 -18.68
CA TRP A 48 6.10 -5.26 -17.47
C TRP A 48 7.02 -5.69 -16.31
N GLU A 49 7.28 -6.99 -16.14
CA GLU A 49 8.26 -7.49 -15.17
C GLU A 49 9.66 -6.95 -15.47
N ALA A 50 10.10 -7.05 -16.74
CA ALA A 50 11.37 -6.49 -17.17
C ALA A 50 11.44 -4.97 -16.97
N ALA A 51 10.33 -4.24 -17.15
CA ALA A 51 10.27 -2.81 -16.87
C ALA A 51 10.46 -2.50 -15.37
N SER A 52 9.81 -3.27 -14.49
CA SER A 52 9.97 -3.16 -13.03
C SER A 52 11.44 -3.32 -12.60
N GLU A 53 12.13 -4.30 -13.17
CA GLU A 53 13.55 -4.55 -12.96
C GLU A 53 14.43 -3.36 -13.38
N ILE A 54 14.19 -2.81 -14.57
CA ILE A 54 14.93 -1.65 -15.04
C ILE A 54 14.63 -0.41 -14.19
N TRP A 55 13.39 -0.22 -13.74
CA TRP A 55 13.05 0.86 -12.80
C TRP A 55 13.80 0.72 -11.48
N ARG A 56 13.94 -0.50 -10.95
CA ARG A 56 14.73 -0.75 -9.73
C ARG A 56 16.18 -0.31 -9.87
N LEU A 57 16.79 -0.56 -11.04
CA LEU A 57 18.19 -0.23 -11.32
C LEU A 57 18.43 1.25 -11.69
N ARG A 58 17.40 1.97 -12.12
CA ARG A 58 17.54 3.31 -12.75
C ARG A 58 16.84 4.43 -11.99
N LEU A 59 15.84 4.11 -11.18
CA LEU A 59 15.10 5.08 -10.38
C LEU A 59 15.44 4.89 -8.90
N THR A 60 15.43 5.98 -8.16
CA THR A 60 15.53 5.98 -6.70
C THR A 60 14.29 5.34 -6.06
N ALA A 61 14.39 4.93 -4.79
CA ALA A 61 13.25 4.40 -4.05
C ALA A 61 12.07 5.38 -4.02
N THR A 62 12.34 6.67 -3.79
CA THR A 62 11.33 7.75 -3.78
C THR A 62 10.65 7.90 -5.14
N GLU A 63 11.40 7.88 -6.24
CA GLU A 63 10.83 7.97 -7.59
C GLU A 63 9.94 6.77 -7.93
N ARG A 64 10.33 5.55 -7.52
CA ARG A 64 9.50 4.35 -7.72
C ARG A 64 8.23 4.37 -6.88
N ALA A 65 8.32 4.85 -5.63
CA ALA A 65 7.14 5.02 -4.78
C ALA A 65 6.15 6.02 -5.39
N ALA A 66 6.65 7.17 -5.88
CA ALA A 66 5.83 8.17 -6.56
C ALA A 66 5.20 7.64 -7.86
N LEU A 67 5.96 6.86 -8.65
CA LEU A 67 5.45 6.19 -9.85
C LEU A 67 4.34 5.19 -9.51
N SER A 68 4.55 4.34 -8.50
CA SER A 68 3.57 3.34 -8.05
C SER A 68 2.30 4.02 -7.53
N TRP A 69 2.45 5.10 -6.75
CA TRP A 69 1.33 5.91 -6.29
C TRP A 69 0.54 6.51 -7.45
N ALA A 70 1.23 7.08 -8.45
CA ALA A 70 0.57 7.67 -9.62
C ALA A 70 -0.17 6.61 -10.45
N ALA A 71 0.43 5.42 -10.63
CA ALA A 71 -0.20 4.30 -11.31
C ALA A 71 -1.46 3.82 -10.57
N LEU A 72 -1.36 3.56 -9.26
CA LEU A 72 -2.50 3.13 -8.43
C LEU A 72 -3.63 4.18 -8.41
N ARG A 73 -3.29 5.47 -8.35
CA ARG A 73 -4.29 6.56 -8.37
C ARG A 73 -5.06 6.68 -9.70
N SER A 74 -4.52 6.09 -10.77
CA SER A 74 -5.18 6.11 -12.09
C SER A 74 -6.23 4.99 -12.26
N LEU A 75 -6.31 4.07 -11.30
CA LEU A 75 -7.25 2.95 -11.29
C LEU A 75 -8.49 3.28 -10.45
N ASP A 76 -9.60 2.58 -10.71
CA ASP A 76 -10.73 2.56 -9.79
C ASP A 76 -10.30 1.96 -8.44
N PRO A 77 -10.91 2.36 -7.30
CA PRO A 77 -10.50 1.90 -5.98
C PRO A 77 -10.40 0.37 -5.84
N ASP A 78 -11.37 -0.36 -6.39
CA ASP A 78 -11.38 -1.83 -6.32
C ASP A 78 -10.25 -2.46 -7.15
N GLN A 79 -9.93 -1.86 -8.31
CA GLN A 79 -8.82 -2.31 -9.15
C GLN A 79 -7.46 -1.99 -8.50
N ALA A 80 -7.32 -0.81 -7.90
CA ALA A 80 -6.12 -0.43 -7.18
C ALA A 80 -5.85 -1.39 -6.01
N THR A 81 -6.90 -1.75 -5.25
CA THR A 81 -6.82 -2.75 -4.18
C THR A 81 -6.39 -4.10 -4.72
N MET A 82 -7.06 -4.60 -5.76
CA MET A 82 -6.73 -5.91 -6.35
C MET A 82 -5.28 -5.97 -6.84
N VAL A 83 -4.80 -4.95 -7.55
CA VAL A 83 -3.40 -4.88 -8.00
C VAL A 83 -2.44 -4.83 -6.81
N ALA A 84 -2.75 -4.04 -5.77
CA ALA A 84 -1.94 -4.00 -4.56
C ALA A 84 -1.88 -5.37 -3.89
N GLU A 85 -2.99 -6.10 -3.77
CA GLU A 85 -3.04 -7.45 -3.23
C GLU A 85 -2.23 -8.45 -4.06
N THR A 86 -2.24 -8.36 -5.39
CA THR A 86 -1.40 -9.26 -6.23
C THR A 86 0.10 -9.10 -5.99
N VAL A 87 0.52 -7.91 -5.54
CA VAL A 87 1.94 -7.59 -5.32
C VAL A 87 2.33 -7.76 -3.86
N LEU A 88 1.46 -7.35 -2.94
CA LEU A 88 1.68 -7.39 -1.49
C LEU A 88 1.32 -8.76 -0.88
N GLY A 89 0.49 -9.55 -1.57
CA GLY A 89 -0.09 -10.77 -1.06
C GLY A 89 -1.31 -10.53 -0.16
N GLY A 90 -1.86 -11.64 0.31
CA GLY A 90 -3.00 -11.77 1.21
C GLY A 90 -3.35 -13.26 1.33
N ALA A 91 -3.83 -13.69 2.49
CA ALA A 91 -4.11 -15.11 2.73
C ALA A 91 -5.49 -15.52 2.20
N GLY A 92 -6.34 -14.55 1.84
CA GLY A 92 -7.72 -14.79 1.49
C GLY A 92 -8.54 -15.23 2.71
N ALA A 93 -9.61 -15.99 2.49
CA ALA A 93 -10.39 -16.54 3.58
C ALA A 93 -9.58 -17.57 4.40
N PRO A 94 -9.71 -17.59 5.74
CA PRO A 94 -9.08 -18.63 6.54
C PRO A 94 -9.62 -19.99 6.12
N LEU A 95 -8.69 -20.91 5.84
CA LEU A 95 -9.03 -22.28 5.46
C LEU A 95 -9.76 -22.98 6.63
N PRO A 96 -10.69 -23.90 6.35
CA PRO A 96 -11.25 -24.75 7.38
C PRO A 96 -10.11 -25.44 8.15
N PRO A 97 -10.15 -25.45 9.50
CA PRO A 97 -9.10 -26.08 10.28
C PRO A 97 -9.03 -27.56 9.95
N LEU A 98 -7.82 -28.06 9.64
CA LEU A 98 -7.62 -29.47 9.29
C LEU A 98 -7.40 -30.32 10.54
N MET A 99 -6.64 -29.80 11.50
CA MET A 99 -6.31 -30.51 12.75
C MET A 99 -6.44 -29.62 13.98
N ASP A 100 -5.55 -28.62 14.12
CA ASP A 100 -5.54 -27.68 15.25
C ASP A 100 -5.91 -26.27 14.79
N PRO A 101 -7.07 -25.73 15.24
CA PRO A 101 -7.51 -24.39 14.86
C PRO A 101 -6.50 -23.29 15.15
N MET A 102 -5.70 -23.40 16.22
CA MET A 102 -4.73 -22.36 16.57
C MET A 102 -3.50 -22.37 15.66
N THR A 103 -3.00 -23.56 15.30
CA THR A 103 -1.90 -23.72 14.35
C THR A 103 -2.29 -23.20 12.97
N ASP A 104 -3.48 -23.57 12.49
CA ASP A 104 -3.98 -23.15 11.18
C ASP A 104 -4.24 -21.63 11.15
N ALA A 105 -4.78 -21.06 12.23
CA ALA A 105 -4.97 -19.62 12.36
C ALA A 105 -3.64 -18.86 12.38
N ARG A 106 -2.59 -19.39 13.03
CA ARG A 106 -1.27 -18.75 13.05
C ARG A 106 -0.66 -18.71 11.65
N TRP A 107 -0.69 -19.83 10.94
CA TRP A 107 -0.21 -19.88 9.55
C TRP A 107 -0.96 -18.87 8.67
N TRP A 108 -2.29 -18.79 8.82
CA TRP A 108 -3.09 -17.84 8.05
C TRP A 108 -2.71 -16.38 8.38
N VAL A 109 -2.59 -16.01 9.66
CA VAL A 109 -2.21 -14.64 10.07
C VAL A 109 -0.83 -14.23 9.54
N GLU A 110 0.12 -15.17 9.44
CA GLU A 110 1.46 -14.89 8.89
C GLU A 110 1.44 -14.51 7.40
N HIS A 111 0.41 -14.92 6.66
CA HIS A 111 0.25 -14.66 5.23
C HIS A 111 -0.84 -13.61 4.94
N ALA A 112 -1.67 -13.29 5.92
CA ALA A 112 -2.78 -12.36 5.79
C ALA A 112 -2.28 -10.92 5.72
N SER A 113 -2.94 -10.12 4.89
CA SER A 113 -2.72 -8.68 4.85
C SER A 113 -3.26 -8.01 6.13
N SER A 114 -2.76 -6.81 6.45
CA SER A 114 -3.26 -6.04 7.61
C SER A 114 -4.77 -5.78 7.54
N ALA A 115 -5.32 -5.60 6.32
CA ALA A 115 -6.75 -5.36 6.11
C ALA A 115 -7.59 -6.62 6.38
N GLU A 116 -7.07 -7.80 6.01
CA GLU A 116 -7.69 -9.08 6.35
C GLU A 116 -7.70 -9.28 7.87
N ILE A 117 -6.56 -9.13 8.53
CA ILE A 117 -6.46 -9.27 9.99
C ILE A 117 -7.45 -8.34 10.70
N GLU A 118 -7.52 -7.07 10.30
CA GLU A 118 -8.45 -6.09 10.88
C GLU A 118 -9.92 -6.52 10.69
N SER A 119 -10.29 -6.94 9.48
CA SER A 119 -11.65 -7.33 9.13
C SER A 119 -12.12 -8.54 9.96
N TYR A 120 -11.30 -9.60 10.02
CA TYR A 120 -11.64 -10.81 10.77
C TYR A 120 -11.63 -10.55 12.29
N LEU A 121 -10.65 -9.81 12.81
CA LEU A 121 -10.60 -9.46 14.23
C LEU A 121 -11.82 -8.63 14.65
N LEU A 122 -12.21 -7.64 13.84
CA LEU A 122 -13.36 -6.79 14.12
C LEU A 122 -14.68 -7.58 14.07
N ALA A 123 -14.83 -8.50 13.12
CA ALA A 123 -15.99 -9.40 13.06
C ALA A 123 -16.08 -10.30 14.30
N ILE A 124 -14.95 -10.88 14.73
CA ILE A 124 -14.86 -11.68 15.95
C ILE A 124 -15.24 -10.84 17.17
N LEU A 125 -14.62 -9.67 17.36
CA LEU A 125 -14.88 -8.80 18.51
C LEU A 125 -16.35 -8.33 18.58
N LYS A 126 -16.99 -8.04 17.44
CA LYS A 126 -18.43 -7.74 17.39
C LYS A 126 -19.30 -8.92 17.86
N ARG A 127 -18.84 -10.16 17.66
CA ARG A 127 -19.56 -11.37 18.06
C ARG A 127 -19.35 -11.74 19.53
N VAL A 128 -18.24 -11.31 20.14
CA VAL A 128 -17.92 -11.55 21.56
C VAL A 128 -18.92 -10.78 22.44
N ASN A 129 -20.09 -11.39 22.63
CA ASN A 129 -21.05 -11.07 23.68
C ASN A 129 -20.55 -11.66 25.01
N PRO A 130 -21.04 -11.19 26.17
CA PRO A 130 -20.64 -11.70 27.50
C PRO A 130 -20.82 -13.21 27.71
N CYS A 131 -21.53 -13.91 26.82
CA CYS A 131 -21.81 -15.34 26.89
C CYS A 131 -20.97 -16.23 25.97
N VAL A 132 -20.21 -15.67 25.00
CA VAL A 132 -19.44 -16.48 24.03
C VAL A 132 -18.05 -16.84 24.56
N LEU A 133 -17.43 -15.93 25.31
CA LEU A 133 -16.10 -16.13 25.90
C LEU A 133 -16.16 -15.94 27.42
N ASP A 134 -15.49 -16.83 28.14
CA ASP A 134 -15.36 -16.70 29.59
C ASP A 134 -14.61 -15.41 29.98
N ILE A 135 -14.71 -15.02 31.26
CA ILE A 135 -14.09 -13.79 31.74
C ILE A 135 -12.55 -13.80 31.65
N ARG A 136 -11.90 -14.97 31.74
CA ARG A 136 -10.44 -15.09 31.61
C ARG A 136 -10.02 -14.86 30.17
N ALA A 137 -10.67 -15.50 29.21
CA ALA A 137 -10.42 -15.31 27.78
C ALA A 137 -10.60 -13.85 27.36
N ARG A 138 -11.65 -13.18 27.88
CA ARG A 138 -11.85 -11.74 27.64
C ARG A 138 -10.74 -10.88 28.23
N LYS A 139 -10.30 -11.17 29.45
CA LYS A 139 -9.18 -10.45 30.08
C LYS A 139 -7.87 -10.67 29.34
N THR A 140 -7.62 -11.90 28.86
CA THR A 140 -6.45 -12.21 28.05
C THR A 140 -6.47 -11.43 26.74
N LEU A 141 -7.58 -11.47 25.99
CA LEU A 141 -7.72 -10.71 24.73
C LEU A 141 -7.53 -9.20 24.96
N PHE A 142 -8.18 -8.65 25.98
CA PHE A 142 -8.01 -7.24 26.34
C PHE A 142 -6.56 -6.93 26.69
N TRP A 143 -5.91 -7.76 27.51
CA TRP A 143 -4.52 -7.54 27.90
C TRP A 143 -3.57 -7.62 26.71
N THR A 144 -3.73 -8.61 25.83
CA THR A 144 -2.94 -8.76 24.60
C THR A 144 -3.10 -7.52 23.70
N LEU A 145 -4.32 -6.99 23.56
CA LEU A 145 -4.56 -5.76 22.82
C LEU A 145 -3.97 -4.53 23.55
N TRP A 146 -4.06 -4.50 24.88
CA TRP A 146 -3.56 -3.39 25.68
C TRP A 146 -2.03 -3.24 25.59
N VAL A 147 -1.30 -4.35 25.66
CA VAL A 147 0.17 -4.35 25.56
C VAL A 147 0.67 -4.04 24.16
N SER A 148 -0.16 -4.21 23.12
CA SER A 148 0.21 -3.85 21.75
C SER A 148 0.16 -2.34 21.48
N PHE A 149 -0.45 -1.54 22.38
CA PHE A 149 -0.52 -0.08 22.23
C PHE A 149 0.80 0.57 22.67
N CYS A 150 1.20 1.65 21.98
CA CYS A 150 2.32 2.45 22.45
C CYS A 150 1.95 3.27 23.70
N SER A 151 2.94 3.69 24.50
CA SER A 151 2.70 4.42 25.77
C SER A 151 1.97 5.76 25.58
N ARG A 152 2.02 6.36 24.40
CA ARG A 152 1.21 7.56 24.08
C ARG A 152 -0.27 7.22 24.01
N ASP A 153 -0.61 6.14 23.31
CA ASP A 153 -2.00 5.76 23.05
C ASP A 153 -2.64 5.13 24.29
N GLN A 154 -1.88 4.37 25.10
CA GLN A 154 -2.33 3.92 26.42
C GLN A 154 -2.71 5.10 27.33
N ARG A 155 -1.89 6.17 27.39
CA ARG A 155 -2.21 7.38 28.17
C ARG A 155 -3.44 8.10 27.65
N ALA A 156 -3.57 8.26 26.34
CA ALA A 156 -4.74 8.87 25.71
C ALA A 156 -6.03 8.08 25.99
N PHE A 157 -5.95 6.75 25.92
CA PHE A 157 -7.07 5.86 26.26
C PHE A 157 -7.50 6.01 27.72
N LEU A 158 -6.55 5.98 28.67
CA LEU A 158 -6.85 6.14 30.09
C LEU A 158 -7.42 7.52 30.41
N ALA A 159 -6.92 8.59 29.78
CA ALA A 159 -7.48 9.93 29.95
C ALA A 159 -8.96 9.98 29.51
N ARG A 160 -9.29 9.36 28.37
CA ARG A 160 -10.66 9.25 27.88
C ARG A 160 -11.54 8.34 28.75
N ALA A 161 -10.98 7.24 29.27
CA ALA A 161 -11.68 6.32 30.15
C ALA A 161 -12.03 6.98 31.49
N LYS A 162 -11.10 7.75 32.08
CA LYS A 162 -11.36 8.56 33.29
C LYS A 162 -12.46 9.59 33.05
N GLY A 163 -12.38 10.34 31.93
CA GLY A 163 -13.43 11.29 31.56
C GLY A 163 -14.80 10.65 31.27
N LYS A 164 -14.86 9.38 30.83
CA LYS A 164 -16.13 8.63 30.69
C LYS A 164 -16.64 8.08 32.02
N TRP A 165 -15.75 7.66 32.91
CA TRP A 165 -16.09 7.17 34.25
C TRP A 165 -16.63 8.30 35.14
N GLU A 166 -16.13 9.52 34.99
CA GLU A 166 -16.61 10.72 35.69
C GLU A 166 -17.98 11.21 35.20
N VAL A 167 -18.45 10.75 34.04
CA VAL A 167 -19.75 11.14 33.43
C VAL A 167 -20.87 10.13 33.78
N PHE A 168 -20.57 9.03 34.49
CA PHE A 168 -21.63 8.20 35.08
C PHE A 168 -22.16 8.85 36.36
N PRO A 169 -23.44 9.27 36.43
CA PRO A 169 -23.99 9.81 37.65
C PRO A 169 -24.22 8.66 38.65
N GLY A 170 -23.43 8.65 39.72
CA GLY A 170 -23.73 8.02 41.01
C GLY A 170 -23.92 6.50 41.03
N SER A 171 -22.85 5.75 41.33
CA SER A 171 -22.99 4.59 42.21
C SER A 171 -22.73 5.05 43.65
N GLY A 172 -23.72 5.74 44.22
CA GLY A 172 -23.82 5.82 45.66
C GLY A 172 -24.15 4.42 46.17
N VAL A 173 -23.25 3.84 46.95
CA VAL A 173 -23.58 2.81 47.93
C VAL A 173 -22.80 3.18 49.19
N GLU A 174 -23.43 4.03 50.00
CA GLU A 174 -23.30 3.89 51.45
C GLU A 174 -24.02 2.59 51.85
N GLY A 175 -23.38 1.80 52.71
CA GLY A 175 -23.85 0.50 53.19
C GLY A 175 -22.68 -0.37 53.62
#